data_AF-A0A925YRR8-F1
#
_entry.id   AF-A0A925YRR8-F1
#
_cell.length_a   1.000
_cell.length_b   1.000
_cell.length_c   1.000
_cell.angle_alpha   90.00
_cell.angle_beta   90.00
_cell.angle_gamma   90.00
#
_symmetry.space_group_name_H-M   'P 1'
#
loop_
_entity.id
_entity.type
_entity.pdbx_description
1 polymer ?
#
loop_
_entity_poly.entity_id
_entity_poly.type
_entity_poly.pdbx_seq_one_letter_code
_entity_poly.pdbx_strand_id
1 'polypeptide(L)'
;SADAAAGMRGFLRLAEIEGIDSEIEQAALSLGADVPVCLVGKACRMQGVGERIVPLENFKPLHAVLVNPLIAVQTPAVFQKLGLAEGECRGASLTDLSDPAAWRNDLTLPAVALVPAIAGVIAVLENQQGIRFARMSGSGATCFGVFEKPDAARKAARAISALHPQWWVQQAILG
;
A
#
# COMPACT_ATOMS: atom_id res chain seq x y z
N SER A 1 8.74 -3.70 -7.37
CA SER A 1 8.88 -4.70 -6.29
C SER A 1 8.14 -6.00 -6.56
N ALA A 2 6.83 -5.98 -6.82
CA ALA A 2 6.05 -7.19 -7.10
C ALA A 2 6.60 -8.02 -8.28
N ASP A 3 6.99 -7.38 -9.38
CA ASP A 3 7.56 -8.06 -10.55
C ASP A 3 8.93 -8.70 -10.24
N ALA A 4 9.78 -8.00 -9.48
CA ALA A 4 11.07 -8.53 -9.05
C ALA A 4 10.87 -9.77 -8.15
N ALA A 5 9.94 -9.72 -7.19
CA ALA A 5 9.59 -10.87 -6.37
C ALA A 5 8.99 -12.02 -7.20
N ALA A 6 8.17 -11.71 -8.21
CA ALA A 6 7.61 -12.72 -9.11
C ALA A 6 8.68 -13.39 -9.97
N GLY A 7 9.60 -12.62 -10.54
CA GLY A 7 10.76 -13.12 -11.27
C GLY A 7 11.65 -13.99 -10.40
N MET A 8 11.94 -13.54 -9.18
CA MET A 8 12.72 -14.30 -8.21
C MET A 8 12.05 -15.63 -7.83
N ARG A 9 10.74 -15.65 -7.54
CA ARG A 9 10.00 -16.91 -7.36
C ARG A 9 10.05 -17.82 -8.59
N GLY A 10 10.00 -17.23 -9.79
CA GLY A 10 10.17 -17.96 -11.05
C GLY A 10 11.52 -18.65 -11.11
N PHE A 11 12.59 -17.90 -10.84
CA PHE A 11 13.97 -18.41 -10.79
C PHE A 11 14.15 -19.52 -9.75
N LEU A 12 13.74 -19.29 -8.49
CA LEU A 12 13.89 -20.28 -7.42
C LEU A 12 13.21 -21.62 -7.77
N ARG A 13 12.02 -21.56 -8.37
CA ARG A 13 11.32 -22.77 -8.85
C ARG A 13 12.04 -23.47 -9.98
N LEU A 14 12.58 -22.73 -10.95
CA LEU A 14 13.32 -23.31 -12.08
C LEU A 14 14.66 -23.91 -11.64
N ALA A 15 15.28 -23.33 -10.61
CA ALA A 15 16.53 -23.80 -10.02
C ALA A 15 16.32 -24.88 -8.95
N GLU A 16 15.07 -25.30 -8.70
CA GLU A 16 14.71 -26.28 -7.67
C GLU A 16 15.21 -25.90 -6.26
N ILE A 17 15.29 -24.61 -5.98
CA ILE A 17 15.66 -24.08 -4.67
C ILE A 17 14.42 -23.99 -3.80
N GLU A 18 14.42 -24.73 -2.69
CA GLU A 18 13.33 -24.73 -1.72
C GLU A 18 13.63 -23.80 -0.54
N GLY A 19 12.59 -23.11 -0.08
CA GLY A 19 12.68 -22.19 1.05
C GLY A 19 13.23 -20.81 0.69
N ILE A 20 13.28 -19.95 1.71
CA ILE A 20 13.86 -18.61 1.65
C ILE A 20 14.86 -18.56 2.79
N ASP A 21 16.14 -18.63 2.47
CA ASP A 21 17.22 -18.47 3.44
C ASP A 21 17.71 -17.00 3.49
N SER A 22 18.72 -16.74 4.32
CA SER A 22 19.27 -15.40 4.49
C SER A 22 19.90 -14.82 3.22
N GLU A 23 20.43 -15.65 2.33
CA GLU A 23 21.03 -15.16 1.07
C GLU A 23 19.94 -14.69 0.11
N ILE A 24 18.85 -15.45 0.02
CA ILE A 24 17.66 -15.08 -0.74
C ILE A 24 17.02 -13.81 -0.18
N GLU A 25 16.91 -13.68 1.14
CA GLU A 25 16.39 -12.46 1.78
C GLU A 25 17.25 -11.22 1.47
N GLN A 26 18.57 -11.35 1.53
CA GLN A 26 19.51 -10.27 1.19
C GLN A 26 19.42 -9.90 -0.29
N ALA A 27 19.36 -10.89 -1.17
CA ALA A 27 19.18 -10.67 -2.61
C ALA A 27 17.86 -9.93 -2.89
N ALA A 28 16.77 -10.35 -2.24
CA ALA A 28 15.48 -9.68 -2.33
C ALA A 28 15.57 -8.22 -1.89
N LEU A 29 16.15 -7.94 -0.72
CA LEU A 29 16.30 -6.58 -0.19
C LEU A 29 17.12 -5.69 -1.12
N SER A 30 18.16 -6.24 -1.76
CA SER A 30 19.00 -5.51 -2.72
C SER A 30 18.24 -5.05 -3.98
N LEU A 31 17.16 -5.75 -4.36
CA LEU A 31 16.29 -5.40 -5.49
C LEU A 31 15.27 -4.32 -5.13
N GLY A 32 15.01 -4.10 -3.84
CA GLY A 32 14.14 -3.05 -3.33
C GLY A 32 13.48 -3.39 -2.00
N ALA A 33 13.18 -2.36 -1.21
CA ALA A 33 12.65 -2.48 0.15
C ALA A 33 11.36 -3.32 0.24
N ASP A 34 10.48 -3.28 -0.76
CA ASP A 34 9.22 -4.04 -0.73
C ASP A 34 9.36 -5.44 -1.38
N VAL A 35 10.50 -5.80 -1.96
CA VAL A 35 10.66 -7.11 -2.62
C VAL A 35 10.57 -8.27 -1.61
N PRO A 36 11.18 -8.19 -0.41
CA PRO A 36 11.04 -9.23 0.60
C PRO A 36 9.58 -9.50 1.00
N VAL A 37 8.77 -8.46 1.25
CA VAL A 37 7.35 -8.66 1.59
C VAL A 37 6.54 -9.20 0.41
N CYS A 38 6.89 -8.76 -0.81
CA CYS A 38 6.27 -9.29 -2.02
C CYS A 38 6.59 -10.78 -2.23
N LEU A 39 7.76 -11.29 -1.79
CA LEU A 39 8.10 -12.71 -1.84
C LEU A 39 7.21 -13.55 -0.93
N VAL A 40 6.97 -13.06 0.30
CA VAL A 40 6.09 -13.72 1.28
C VAL A 40 4.66 -13.87 0.75
N GLY A 41 4.16 -12.87 0.03
CA GLY A 41 2.87 -12.96 -0.67
C GLY A 41 1.65 -13.04 0.27
N LYS A 42 1.76 -12.48 1.48
CA LYS A 42 0.69 -12.38 2.49
C LYS A 42 0.70 -10.98 3.09
N ALA A 43 -0.42 -10.56 3.70
CA ALA A 43 -0.43 -9.38 4.56
C ALA A 43 0.64 -9.49 5.68
N CYS A 44 1.50 -8.48 5.79
CA CYS A 44 2.58 -8.45 6.77
C CYS A 44 2.73 -7.07 7.41
N ARG A 45 3.22 -7.04 8.64
CA ARG A 45 3.85 -5.86 9.24
C ARG A 45 5.30 -5.81 8.77
N MET A 46 5.69 -4.69 8.17
CA MET A 46 7.06 -4.43 7.72
C MET A 46 7.66 -3.31 8.58
N GLN A 47 8.91 -3.47 9.01
CA GLN A 47 9.65 -2.51 9.84
C GLN A 47 11.10 -2.40 9.39
N GLY A 48 11.79 -1.35 9.89
CA GLY A 48 13.14 -1.02 9.43
C GLY A 48 13.11 -0.40 8.04
N VAL A 49 14.10 -0.75 7.22
CA VAL A 49 14.16 -0.41 5.79
C VAL A 49 13.45 -1.44 4.91
N GLY A 50 12.77 -2.42 5.50
CA GLY A 50 12.08 -3.52 4.80
C GLY A 50 12.59 -4.91 5.19
N GLU A 51 13.56 -4.99 6.08
CA GLU A 51 14.24 -6.23 6.49
C GLU A 51 13.52 -7.00 7.60
N ARG A 52 12.66 -6.34 8.39
CA ARG A 52 11.87 -7.00 9.45
C ARG A 52 10.43 -7.18 9.00
N ILE A 53 10.08 -8.40 8.62
CA ILE A 53 8.76 -8.76 8.12
C ILE A 53 8.12 -9.78 9.05
N VAL A 54 6.92 -9.47 9.52
CA VAL A 54 6.11 -10.36 10.36
C VAL A 54 4.74 -10.52 9.70
N PRO A 55 4.37 -11.72 9.22
CA PRO A 55 3.03 -11.97 8.69
C PRO A 55 1.93 -11.62 9.70
N LEU A 56 0.85 -11.01 9.23
CA LEU A 56 -0.34 -10.77 10.04
C LEU A 56 -1.17 -12.04 10.08
N GLU A 57 -1.26 -12.66 11.26
CA GLU A 57 -2.09 -13.85 11.45
C GLU A 57 -3.57 -13.51 11.29
N ASN A 58 -4.31 -14.38 10.58
CA ASN A 58 -5.76 -14.28 10.39
C ASN A 58 -6.23 -12.95 9.76
N PHE A 59 -5.37 -12.28 8.98
CA PHE A 59 -5.76 -11.06 8.28
C PHE A 59 -6.89 -11.34 7.28
N LYS A 60 -8.04 -10.70 7.51
CA LYS A 60 -9.21 -10.89 6.67
C LYS A 60 -9.07 -10.06 5.38
N PRO A 61 -9.31 -10.66 4.20
CA PRO A 61 -9.31 -9.90 2.96
C PRO A 61 -10.27 -8.72 3.00
N LEU A 62 -9.82 -7.56 2.52
CA LEU A 62 -10.56 -6.31 2.50
C LEU A 62 -11.08 -6.02 1.08
N HIS A 63 -12.36 -5.68 0.96
CA HIS A 63 -12.90 -5.17 -0.30
C HIS A 63 -12.48 -3.72 -0.50
N ALA A 64 -11.78 -3.44 -1.60
CA ALA A 64 -11.22 -2.12 -1.84
C ALA A 64 -11.50 -1.59 -3.24
N VAL A 65 -11.40 -0.27 -3.36
CA VAL A 65 -11.30 0.43 -4.65
C VAL A 65 -9.99 1.21 -4.63
N LEU A 66 -9.15 1.00 -5.63
CA LEU A 66 -7.93 1.74 -5.87
C LEU A 66 -8.24 2.89 -6.85
N VAL A 67 -7.74 4.08 -6.57
CA VAL A 67 -7.91 5.26 -7.41
C VAL A 67 -6.57 5.97 -7.55
N ASN A 68 -6.12 6.20 -8.77
CA ASN A 68 -4.91 6.96 -9.05
C ASN A 68 -5.23 8.09 -10.04
N PRO A 69 -4.93 9.35 -9.70
CA PRO A 69 -5.21 10.50 -10.57
C PRO A 69 -4.25 10.61 -11.77
N LEU A 70 -3.35 9.64 -11.95
CA LEU A 70 -2.29 9.57 -12.96
C LEU A 70 -1.31 10.75 -12.88
N ILE A 71 -1.06 11.21 -11.66
CA ILE A 71 -0.07 12.26 -11.37
C ILE A 71 1.13 11.63 -10.67
N ALA A 72 2.32 11.88 -11.21
CA ALA A 72 3.57 11.39 -10.63
C ALA A 72 3.87 12.09 -9.30
N VAL A 73 4.28 11.30 -8.31
CA VAL A 73 4.76 11.79 -7.01
C VAL A 73 6.18 11.26 -6.83
N GLN A 74 7.13 12.16 -6.59
CA GLN A 74 8.52 11.78 -6.36
C GLN A 74 8.67 11.34 -4.90
N THR A 75 8.85 10.04 -4.67
CA THR A 75 9.03 9.46 -3.34
C THR A 75 10.09 10.20 -2.50
N PRO A 76 11.30 10.53 -3.03
CA PRO A 76 12.28 11.29 -2.26
C PRO A 76 11.78 12.66 -1.79
N ALA A 77 10.99 13.36 -2.60
CA ALA A 77 10.45 14.67 -2.24
C ALA A 77 9.42 14.57 -1.10
N VAL A 78 8.61 13.51 -1.09
CA VAL A 78 7.63 13.26 -0.01
C VAL A 78 8.34 12.98 1.32
N PHE A 79 9.38 12.14 1.30
CA PHE A 79 10.19 11.86 2.49
C PHE A 79 10.96 13.10 2.97
N GLN A 80 11.54 13.89 2.05
CA GLN A 80 12.18 15.16 2.40
C GLN A 80 11.20 16.13 3.06
N LYS A 81 9.96 16.19 2.56
CA LYS A 81 8.90 17.04 3.09
C LYS A 81 8.36 16.55 4.44
N LEU A 82 8.40 15.24 4.71
CA LEU A 82 8.10 14.67 6.03
C LEU A 82 9.09 15.20 7.09
N GLY A 83 10.37 15.33 6.71
CA GLY A 83 11.37 16.05 7.48
C GLY A 83 11.76 15.40 8.81
N LEU A 84 11.76 14.07 8.88
CA LEU A 84 12.28 13.34 10.04
C LEU A 84 13.80 13.27 10.02
N ALA A 85 14.43 13.43 11.17
CA ALA A 85 15.83 13.11 11.36
C ALA A 85 16.06 11.59 11.32
N GLU A 86 17.30 11.17 11.10
CA GLU A 86 17.68 9.76 11.18
C GLU A 86 17.36 9.20 12.57
N GLY A 87 16.62 8.07 12.61
CA GLY A 87 16.16 7.47 13.86
C GLY A 87 14.97 8.16 14.53
N GLU A 88 14.49 9.29 13.99
CA GLU A 88 13.28 9.94 14.48
C GLU A 88 12.03 9.16 14.04
N CYS A 89 11.11 8.95 14.98
CA CYS A 89 9.85 8.26 14.74
C CYS A 89 8.71 9.10 15.31
N ARG A 90 7.69 9.40 14.49
CA ARG A 90 6.49 10.15 14.91
C ARG A 90 5.43 9.26 15.55
N GLY A 91 5.78 8.26 16.38
CA GLY A 91 4.83 7.22 16.82
C GLY A 91 4.12 6.60 15.60
N ALA A 92 3.07 5.79 15.67
CA ALA A 92 2.50 5.07 16.78
C ALA A 92 3.13 3.67 16.85
N SER A 93 3.36 3.19 18.06
CA SER A 93 3.33 1.74 18.26
C SER A 93 1.91 1.30 17.91
N LEU A 94 1.72 0.70 16.72
CA LEU A 94 0.52 -0.08 16.46
C LEU A 94 0.62 -1.32 17.34
N THR A 95 0.10 -1.20 18.56
CA THR A 95 0.00 -2.30 19.52
C THR A 95 -1.09 -3.28 19.11
N ASP A 96 -2.13 -2.78 18.45
CA ASP A 96 -3.21 -3.56 17.86
C ASP A 96 -3.17 -3.48 16.32
N LEU A 97 -2.99 -4.63 15.68
CA LEU A 97 -2.96 -4.80 14.22
C LEU A 97 -4.26 -5.43 13.70
N SER A 98 -5.29 -5.57 14.54
CA SER A 98 -6.53 -6.26 14.18
C SER A 98 -7.45 -5.41 13.29
N ASP A 99 -7.47 -4.09 13.46
CA ASP A 99 -8.30 -3.19 12.65
C ASP A 99 -7.46 -2.22 11.79
N PRO A 100 -7.41 -2.43 10.47
CA PRO A 100 -6.77 -1.53 9.53
C PRO A 100 -7.27 -0.09 9.53
N ALA A 101 -8.50 0.15 10.02
CA ALA A 101 -9.06 1.51 10.09
C ALA A 101 -8.29 2.43 11.06
N ALA A 102 -7.64 1.85 12.08
CA ALA A 102 -6.80 2.58 13.03
C ALA A 102 -5.41 2.92 12.47
N TRP A 103 -5.03 2.34 11.32
CA TRP A 103 -3.75 2.60 10.70
C TRP A 103 -3.74 3.93 9.97
N ARG A 104 -2.57 4.56 9.93
CA ARG A 104 -2.36 5.85 9.28
C ARG A 104 -1.17 5.80 8.34
N ASN A 105 -1.14 6.74 7.42
CA ASN A 105 -0.01 6.97 6.55
C ASN A 105 0.54 8.38 6.81
N ASP A 106 1.66 8.47 7.51
CA ASP A 106 2.31 9.74 7.87
C ASP A 106 2.83 10.51 6.66
N LEU A 107 2.97 9.87 5.50
CA LEU A 107 3.32 10.51 4.24
C LEU A 107 2.16 11.26 3.58
N THR A 108 0.92 11.09 4.07
CA THR A 108 -0.27 11.70 3.44
C THR A 108 -0.18 13.23 3.43
N LEU A 109 0.12 13.86 4.57
CA LEU A 109 0.20 15.33 4.64
C LEU A 109 1.35 15.89 3.78
N PRO A 110 2.58 15.35 3.84
CA PRO A 110 3.66 15.74 2.93
C PRO A 110 3.29 15.57 1.45
N ALA A 111 2.66 14.45 1.08
CA ALA A 111 2.29 14.18 -0.31
C ALA A 111 1.19 15.13 -0.80
N VAL A 112 0.18 15.42 0.02
CA VAL A 112 -0.88 16.41 -0.31
C VAL A 112 -0.30 17.82 -0.48
N ALA A 113 0.69 18.20 0.34
CA ALA A 113 1.36 19.49 0.21
C ALA A 113 2.11 19.65 -1.13
N LEU A 114 2.59 18.53 -1.72
CA LEU A 114 3.25 18.53 -3.02
C LEU A 114 2.26 18.33 -4.18
N VAL A 115 1.25 17.50 -3.98
CA VAL A 115 0.25 17.12 -4.99
C VAL A 115 -1.15 17.19 -4.36
N PRO A 116 -1.80 18.38 -4.38
CA PRO A 116 -3.10 18.60 -3.74
C PRO A 116 -4.23 17.70 -4.27
N ALA A 117 -4.10 17.20 -5.50
CA ALA A 117 -5.06 16.25 -6.09
C ALA A 117 -5.28 14.99 -5.24
N ILE A 118 -4.28 14.57 -4.46
CA ILE A 118 -4.37 13.42 -3.55
C ILE A 118 -5.51 13.63 -2.53
N ALA A 119 -5.62 14.84 -1.95
CA ALA A 119 -6.71 15.15 -1.02
C ALA A 119 -8.08 15.10 -1.71
N GLY A 120 -8.16 15.54 -2.97
CA GLY A 120 -9.38 15.43 -3.77
C GLY A 120 -9.81 13.98 -4.00
N VAL A 121 -8.86 13.09 -4.32
CA VAL A 121 -9.13 11.66 -4.49
C VAL A 121 -9.61 11.01 -3.18
N ILE A 122 -8.97 11.32 -2.05
CA ILE A 122 -9.39 10.83 -0.73
C ILE A 122 -10.82 11.30 -0.43
N ALA A 123 -11.12 12.59 -0.63
CA ALA A 123 -12.46 13.13 -0.40
C ALA A 123 -13.52 12.46 -1.29
N VAL A 124 -13.21 12.15 -2.55
CA VAL A 124 -14.14 11.44 -3.44
C VAL A 124 -14.42 10.01 -2.94
N LEU A 125 -13.40 9.32 -2.41
CA LEU A 125 -13.55 7.99 -1.81
C LEU A 125 -14.35 8.02 -0.51
N GLU A 126 -14.09 9.00 0.36
CA GLU A 126 -14.79 9.16 1.65
C GLU A 126 -16.27 9.50 1.48
N ASN A 127 -16.66 10.10 0.34
CA ASN A 127 -18.06 10.38 0.02
C ASN A 127 -18.82 9.17 -0.57
N GLN A 128 -18.19 8.00 -0.74
CA GLN A 128 -18.86 6.82 -1.26
C GLN A 128 -19.70 6.11 -0.21
N GLN A 129 -20.89 5.65 -0.61
CA GLN A 129 -21.75 4.87 0.28
C GLN A 129 -21.10 3.53 0.68
N GLY A 130 -21.08 3.23 1.98
CA GLY A 130 -20.55 1.96 2.51
C GLY A 130 -19.03 1.91 2.65
N ILE A 131 -18.35 3.06 2.54
CA ILE A 131 -16.93 3.20 2.87
C ILE A 131 -16.71 3.02 4.37
N ARG A 132 -15.69 2.24 4.76
CA ARG A 132 -15.18 2.18 6.14
C ARG A 132 -14.13 3.26 6.38
N PHE A 133 -13.18 3.39 5.47
CA PHE A 133 -12.13 4.41 5.50
C PHE A 133 -11.46 4.54 4.11
N ALA A 134 -10.81 5.67 3.85
CA ALA A 134 -10.00 5.89 2.65
C ALA A 134 -8.64 6.50 3.01
N ARG A 135 -7.57 6.09 2.33
CA ARG A 135 -6.20 6.54 2.61
C ARG A 135 -5.36 6.57 1.34
N MET A 136 -4.22 7.26 1.41
CA MET A 136 -3.16 7.14 0.40
C MET A 136 -2.33 5.87 0.65
N SER A 137 -1.93 5.18 -0.43
CA SER A 137 -1.01 4.04 -0.36
C SER A 137 0.43 4.48 -0.64
N GLY A 138 1.39 4.01 0.17
CA GLY A 138 2.81 4.36 0.04
C GLY A 138 3.04 5.87 0.10
N SER A 139 3.84 6.41 -0.82
CA SER A 139 4.07 7.86 -0.98
C SER A 139 3.09 8.54 -1.96
N GLY A 140 2.09 7.80 -2.48
CA GLY A 140 1.13 8.31 -3.45
C GLY A 140 1.58 8.19 -4.92
N ALA A 141 0.78 8.63 -5.89
CA ALA A 141 -0.52 9.29 -5.75
C ALA A 141 -1.71 8.33 -5.59
N THR A 142 -1.51 7.00 -5.66
CA THR A 142 -2.60 6.04 -5.52
C THR A 142 -3.24 6.15 -4.13
N CYS A 143 -4.55 6.30 -4.12
CA CYS A 143 -5.39 6.22 -2.93
C CYS A 143 -6.25 4.96 -3.00
N PHE A 144 -6.76 4.53 -1.85
CA PHE A 144 -7.66 3.41 -1.76
C PHE A 144 -8.78 3.69 -0.76
N GLY A 145 -9.97 3.16 -1.05
CA GLY A 145 -11.09 3.11 -0.12
C GLY A 145 -11.40 1.66 0.23
N VAL A 146 -11.63 1.37 1.51
CA VAL A 146 -12.04 0.05 2.01
C VAL A 146 -13.53 0.05 2.32
N PHE A 147 -14.23 -0.99 1.90
CA PHE A 147 -15.68 -1.11 2.00
C PHE A 147 -16.06 -2.35 2.81
N GLU A 148 -17.20 -2.30 3.50
CA GLU A 148 -17.72 -3.46 4.24
C GLU A 148 -18.16 -4.60 3.31
N LYS A 149 -18.68 -4.24 2.13
CA LYS A 149 -19.32 -5.18 1.19
C LYS A 149 -18.69 -5.09 -0.20
N PRO A 150 -18.54 -6.21 -0.92
CA PRO A 150 -17.97 -6.23 -2.25
C PRO A 150 -18.82 -5.45 -3.27
N ASP A 151 -20.14 -5.45 -3.10
CA ASP A 151 -21.05 -4.70 -3.97
C ASP A 151 -20.95 -3.18 -3.77
N ALA A 152 -20.66 -2.73 -2.55
CA ALA A 152 -20.42 -1.31 -2.27
C ALA A 152 -19.15 -0.83 -2.97
N ALA A 153 -18.05 -1.60 -2.84
CA ALA A 153 -16.82 -1.33 -3.58
C ALA A 153 -17.04 -1.31 -5.11
N ARG A 154 -17.81 -2.26 -5.65
CA ARG A 154 -18.11 -2.31 -7.09
C ARG A 154 -18.90 -1.08 -7.56
N LYS A 155 -19.92 -0.66 -6.80
CA LYS A 155 -20.72 0.53 -7.11
C LYS A 155 -19.86 1.80 -7.04
N ALA A 156 -19.04 1.93 -6.00
CA ALA A 156 -18.11 3.05 -5.84
C ALA A 156 -17.13 3.14 -7.02
N ALA A 157 -16.48 2.03 -7.41
CA ALA A 157 -15.56 2.01 -8.55
C ALA A 157 -16.23 2.50 -9.84
N ARG A 158 -17.47 2.05 -10.12
CA ARG A 158 -18.23 2.49 -11.30
C ARG A 158 -18.59 3.97 -11.23
N ALA A 159 -19.07 4.45 -10.09
CA ALA A 159 -19.45 5.85 -9.90
C ALA A 159 -18.24 6.79 -10.05
N ILE A 160 -17.12 6.45 -9.40
CA ILE A 160 -15.88 7.24 -9.49
C ILE A 160 -15.35 7.24 -10.93
N SER A 161 -15.32 6.09 -11.60
CA SER A 161 -14.87 6.01 -13.00
C SER A 161 -15.73 6.85 -13.95
N ALA A 162 -17.04 6.92 -13.71
CA ALA A 162 -17.96 7.71 -14.53
C ALA A 162 -17.79 9.22 -14.30
N LEU A 163 -17.54 9.65 -13.05
CA LEU A 163 -17.35 11.06 -12.70
C LEU A 163 -15.93 11.56 -13.00
N HIS A 164 -14.94 10.68 -12.97
CA HIS A 164 -13.53 10.98 -13.18
C HIS A 164 -12.89 10.04 -14.21
N PRO A 165 -13.28 10.13 -15.50
CA PRO A 165 -12.82 9.21 -16.55
C PRO A 165 -11.31 9.29 -16.83
N GLN A 166 -10.65 10.35 -16.38
CA GLN A 166 -9.20 10.55 -16.47
C GLN A 166 -8.42 9.86 -15.36
N TRP A 167 -9.08 9.36 -14.32
CA TRP A 167 -8.43 8.61 -13.24
C TRP A 167 -8.39 7.13 -13.57
N TRP A 168 -7.31 6.47 -13.15
CA TRP A 168 -7.30 5.01 -13.10
C TRP A 168 -8.05 4.55 -11.85
N VAL A 169 -9.06 3.70 -12.04
CA VAL A 169 -9.91 3.19 -10.97
C VAL A 169 -10.03 1.68 -11.11
N GLN A 170 -9.79 0.94 -10.03
CA GLN A 170 -9.82 -0.52 -10.05
C GLN A 170 -10.41 -1.09 -8.76
N GLN A 171 -11.34 -2.03 -8.87
CA GLN A 171 -11.77 -2.83 -7.72
C GLN A 171 -10.69 -3.85 -7.37
N ALA A 172 -10.42 -4.02 -6.07
CA ALA A 172 -9.39 -4.92 -5.56
C ALA A 172 -9.86 -5.67 -4.30
N ILE A 173 -9.15 -6.76 -4.00
CA ILE A 173 -9.17 -7.42 -2.70
C ILE A 173 -7.76 -7.27 -2.12
N LEU A 174 -7.64 -6.74 -0.90
CA LEU A 174 -6.36 -6.55 -0.21
C LEU A 174 -6.22 -7.56 0.93
N GLY A 175 -5.06 -8.19 1.08
CA GLY A 175 -4.79 -9.18 2.13
C GLY A 175 -4.07 -10.40 1.59
#